data_AF-A0A2D7FBJ5-F1
#
_entry.id   AF-A0A2D7FBJ5-F1
#
_cell.length_a   1.000
_cell.length_b   1.000
_cell.length_c   1.000
_cell.angle_alpha   90.00
_cell.angle_beta   90.00
_cell.angle_gamma   90.00
#
_symmetry.space_group_name_H-M   'P 1'
#
loop_
_entity.id
_entity.type
_entity.pdbx_description
1 polymer ?
#
loop_
_entity_poly.entity_id
_entity_poly.type
_entity_poly.pdbx_seq_one_letter_code
_entity_poly.pdbx_strand_id
1 'polypeptide(L)'
;MAMLDRLDSASYAIDLQKTSEKNNIDAQVGDRLRFRRLTMGMTQAQLARHSGLSAQQIHKYEMGASRLTSSRLHQLSQILDVSIAWFFGESDTDESDFNECFQMLNDQYNLEILKAAHSIQSNKRKARLVKIAQLFAEEE
;
A
#
# COMPACT_ATOMS: atom_id res chain seq x y z
N MET A 1 14.74 39.42 33.23
CA MET A 1 15.74 38.33 33.31
C MET A 1 14.97 37.06 33.56
N ALA A 2 14.72 36.35 32.46
CA ALA A 2 13.88 35.17 32.18
C ALA A 2 13.05 34.55 33.32
N MET A 3 11.78 34.96 33.34
CA MET A 3 10.63 34.16 33.76
C MET A 3 10.31 33.17 32.63
N LEU A 4 11.02 32.04 32.58
CA LEU A 4 10.58 30.87 31.81
C LEU A 4 10.63 29.65 32.71
N ASP A 5 9.42 29.38 33.16
CA ASP A 5 8.97 28.30 34.01
C ASP A 5 9.39 26.94 33.46
N ARG A 6 9.49 26.00 34.40
CA ARG A 6 9.76 24.59 34.19
C ARG A 6 8.73 24.00 33.23
N LEU A 7 9.09 23.87 31.95
CA LEU A 7 8.45 22.87 31.11
C LEU A 7 9.05 21.52 31.48
N ASP A 8 8.24 20.76 32.20
CA ASP A 8 8.49 19.43 32.72
C ASP A 8 9.07 18.50 31.65
N SER A 9 10.33 18.07 31.82
CA SER A 9 11.04 17.16 30.92
C SER A 9 10.30 15.83 30.76
N ALA A 10 9.45 15.45 31.72
CA ALA A 10 8.57 14.29 31.63
C ALA A 10 7.42 14.51 30.64
N SER A 11 6.87 15.73 30.53
CA SER A 11 5.80 16.05 29.57
C SER A 11 6.30 15.97 28.11
N TYR A 12 7.57 16.32 27.86
CA TYR A 12 8.17 16.19 26.53
C TYR A 12 8.51 14.72 26.19
N ALA A 13 8.94 13.93 27.19
CA ALA A 13 9.23 12.51 27.00
C ALA A 13 7.97 11.65 26.82
N ILE A 14 6.85 12.02 27.49
CA ILE A 14 5.56 11.34 27.34
C ILE A 14 4.97 11.57 25.94
N ASP A 15 5.19 12.72 25.31
CA ASP A 15 4.78 13.00 23.92
C ASP A 15 5.65 12.26 22.87
N LEU A 16 6.92 12.03 23.18
CA LEU A 16 7.83 11.26 22.29
C LEU A 16 7.63 9.74 22.36
N GLN A 17 7.02 9.22 23.43
CA GLN A 17 6.66 7.80 23.52
C GLN A 17 5.24 7.51 23.00
N LYS A 18 4.40 8.53 22.81
CA LYS A 18 3.02 8.39 22.27
C LYS A 18 2.93 8.40 20.74
N THR A 19 4.02 8.69 20.04
CA THR A 19 4.09 8.77 18.58
C THR A 19 4.46 7.45 17.91
N SER A 20 4.84 6.43 18.67
CA SER A 20 5.30 5.14 18.14
C SER A 20 4.18 4.10 17.93
N GLU A 21 2.96 4.32 18.41
CA GLU A 21 1.86 3.34 18.32
C GLU A 21 0.59 3.86 17.62
N LYS A 22 0.67 4.98 16.89
CA LYS A 22 -0.46 5.50 16.11
C LYS A 22 -0.06 5.69 14.65
N ASN A 23 -0.62 4.86 13.78
CA ASN A 23 -0.91 5.12 12.37
C ASN A 23 0.06 6.10 11.69
N ASN A 24 1.22 5.61 11.27
CA ASN A 24 2.04 6.39 10.36
C ASN A 24 1.28 6.49 9.03
N ILE A 25 0.69 7.66 8.77
CA ILE A 25 -0.04 7.97 7.53
C ILE A 25 0.83 7.62 6.31
N ASP A 26 2.15 7.83 6.39
CA ASP A 26 3.08 7.48 5.31
C ASP A 26 3.12 5.96 5.06
N ALA A 27 2.97 5.12 6.09
CA ALA A 27 2.86 3.67 5.95
C ALA A 27 1.52 3.25 5.34
N GLN A 28 0.41 3.84 5.77
CA GLN A 28 -0.92 3.55 5.19
C GLN A 28 -0.98 3.92 3.70
N VAL A 29 -0.43 5.08 3.34
CA VAL A 29 -0.28 5.52 1.95
C VAL A 29 0.64 4.55 1.18
N GLY A 30 1.73 4.09 1.80
CA GLY A 30 2.65 3.11 1.23
C GLY A 30 2.00 1.74 0.95
N ASP A 31 1.19 1.26 1.87
CA ASP A 31 0.41 0.02 1.74
C ASP A 31 -0.59 0.11 0.59
N ARG A 32 -1.33 1.21 0.52
CA ARG A 32 -2.26 1.50 -0.58
C ARG A 32 -1.54 1.63 -1.92
N LEU A 33 -0.40 2.31 -1.97
CA LEU A 33 0.46 2.39 -3.15
C LEU A 33 0.88 0.99 -3.63
N ARG A 34 1.36 0.15 -2.70
CA ARG A 34 1.77 -1.22 -2.99
C ARG A 34 0.60 -2.07 -3.49
N PHE A 35 -0.54 -2.02 -2.80
CA PHE A 35 -1.76 -2.73 -3.18
C PHE A 35 -2.18 -2.40 -4.61
N ARG A 36 -2.30 -1.11 -4.93
CA ARG A 36 -2.76 -0.68 -6.26
C ARG A 36 -1.77 -1.10 -7.34
N ARG A 37 -0.47 -0.95 -7.09
CA ARG A 37 0.57 -1.43 -8.00
C ARG A 37 0.42 -2.93 -8.30
N LEU A 38 0.22 -3.74 -7.27
CA LEU A 38 0.11 -5.19 -7.40
C LEU A 38 -1.18 -5.63 -8.12
N THR A 39 -2.31 -5.01 -7.80
CA THR A 39 -3.59 -5.29 -8.48
C THR A 39 -3.57 -4.89 -9.95
N MET A 40 -2.76 -3.89 -10.32
CA MET A 40 -2.47 -3.54 -11.72
C MET A 40 -1.42 -4.46 -12.37
N GLY A 41 -0.88 -5.46 -11.67
CA GLY A 41 0.13 -6.38 -12.20
C GLY A 41 1.50 -5.74 -12.42
N MET A 42 1.78 -4.58 -11.80
CA MET A 42 3.02 -3.85 -11.99
C MET A 42 4.12 -4.28 -11.01
N THR A 43 5.35 -4.37 -11.50
CA THR A 43 6.58 -4.44 -10.67
C THR A 43 7.00 -3.05 -10.18
N GLN A 44 7.81 -2.98 -9.12
CA GLN A 44 8.37 -1.71 -8.64
C GLN A 44 9.19 -1.00 -9.72
N ALA A 45 9.95 -1.74 -10.54
CA ALA A 45 10.73 -1.19 -11.65
C ALA A 45 9.84 -0.60 -12.74
N GLN A 46 8.68 -1.21 -13.03
CA GLN A 46 7.71 -0.66 -13.95
C GLN A 46 7.10 0.63 -13.39
N LEU A 47 6.62 0.65 -12.15
CA LEU A 47 6.06 1.88 -11.56
C LEU A 47 7.09 3.01 -11.49
N ALA A 48 8.33 2.69 -11.14
CA ALA A 48 9.47 3.60 -11.13
C ALA A 48 9.69 4.25 -12.51
N ARG A 49 9.66 3.45 -13.58
CA ARG A 49 9.80 3.94 -14.96
C ARG A 49 8.67 4.90 -15.36
N HIS A 50 7.43 4.58 -15.02
CA HIS A 50 6.28 5.44 -15.35
C HIS A 50 6.27 6.75 -14.54
N SER A 51 6.83 6.75 -13.33
CA SER A 51 6.87 7.92 -12.44
C SER A 51 8.17 8.73 -12.55
N GLY A 52 9.17 8.27 -13.31
CA GLY A 52 10.49 8.89 -13.37
C GLY A 52 11.24 8.82 -12.03
N LEU A 53 11.06 7.73 -11.29
CA LEU A 53 11.69 7.45 -10.00
C LEU A 53 12.61 6.22 -10.12
N SER A 54 13.40 5.96 -9.07
CA SER A 54 14.13 4.69 -8.95
C SER A 54 13.26 3.61 -8.30
N ALA A 55 13.53 2.34 -8.62
CA ALA A 55 12.84 1.21 -7.96
C ALA A 55 13.06 1.23 -6.43
N GLN A 56 14.24 1.65 -5.98
CA GLN A 56 14.53 1.84 -4.56
C GLN A 56 13.65 2.92 -3.92
N GLN A 57 13.37 4.01 -4.63
CA GLN A 57 12.50 5.07 -4.12
C GLN A 57 11.05 4.59 -4.02
N ILE A 58 10.57 3.83 -5.02
CA ILE A 58 9.26 3.18 -4.95
C ILE A 58 9.19 2.25 -3.74
N HIS A 59 10.20 1.41 -3.52
CA HIS A 59 10.25 0.54 -2.35
C HIS A 59 10.20 1.33 -1.04
N LYS A 60 10.96 2.42 -0.91
CA LYS A 60 10.92 3.28 0.29
C LYS A 60 9.53 3.91 0.51
N TYR A 61 8.83 4.30 -0.54
CA TYR A 61 7.46 4.79 -0.43
C TYR A 61 6.50 3.68 -0.01
N GLU A 62 6.61 2.49 -0.59
CA GLU A 62 5.76 1.34 -0.23
C GLU A 62 5.97 0.87 1.22
N MET A 63 7.16 1.07 1.77
CA MET A 63 7.46 0.75 3.18
C MET A 63 7.17 1.91 4.15
N GLY A 64 6.63 3.04 3.67
CA GLY A 64 6.45 4.25 4.48
C GLY A 64 7.76 4.86 5.01
N ALA A 65 8.92 4.41 4.54
CA ALA A 65 10.24 4.87 4.95
C ALA A 65 10.63 6.23 4.34
N SER A 66 9.84 6.72 3.39
CA SER A 66 9.99 8.06 2.82
C SER A 66 8.61 8.68 2.59
N ARG A 67 8.43 9.93 3.01
CA ARG A 67 7.20 10.68 2.78
C ARG A 67 7.03 11.02 1.31
N LEU A 68 5.82 10.84 0.80
CA LEU A 68 5.42 11.31 -0.52
C LEU A 68 5.08 12.81 -0.45
N THR A 69 5.69 13.61 -1.31
CA THR A 69 5.26 15.00 -1.49
C THR A 69 3.91 15.05 -2.23
N SER A 70 3.15 16.13 -2.06
CA SER A 70 1.87 16.33 -2.75
C SER A 70 1.98 16.19 -4.28
N SER A 71 3.06 16.72 -4.87
CA SER A 71 3.34 16.58 -6.30
C SER A 71 3.53 15.12 -6.72
N ARG A 72 4.24 14.31 -5.92
CA ARG A 72 4.42 12.88 -6.20
C ARG A 72 3.16 12.07 -5.98
N LEU A 73 2.40 12.38 -4.94
CA LEU A 73 1.12 11.74 -4.67
C LEU A 73 0.14 11.97 -5.84
N HIS A 74 0.03 13.21 -6.32
CA HIS A 74 -0.77 13.54 -7.50
C HIS A 74 -0.28 12.79 -8.75
N GLN A 75 1.03 12.77 -9.02
CA GLN A 75 1.57 12.04 -10.16
C GLN A 75 1.26 10.53 -10.10
N LEU A 76 1.46 9.91 -8.94
CA LEU A 76 1.20 8.49 -8.74
C LEU A 76 -0.29 8.17 -8.86
N SER A 77 -1.19 9.05 -8.42
CA SER A 77 -2.64 8.85 -8.56
C SER A 77 -3.05 8.75 -10.03
N GLN A 78 -2.44 9.57 -10.90
CA GLN A 78 -2.70 9.51 -12.35
C GLN A 78 -2.18 8.21 -12.97
N ILE A 79 -0.99 7.76 -12.59
CA ILE A 79 -0.38 6.53 -13.12
C ILE A 79 -1.17 5.29 -12.68
N LEU A 80 -1.66 5.32 -11.44
CA LEU A 80 -2.37 4.20 -10.81
C LEU A 80 -3.89 4.24 -11.03
N ASP A 81 -4.39 5.24 -11.74
CA ASP A 81 -5.80 5.43 -12.03
C ASP A 81 -6.67 5.35 -10.76
N VAL A 82 -6.34 6.20 -9.78
CA VAL A 82 -7.05 6.36 -8.50
C VAL A 82 -7.12 7.83 -8.11
N SER A 83 -8.10 8.19 -7.27
CA SER A 83 -8.15 9.52 -6.67
C SER A 83 -7.02 9.70 -5.63
N ILE A 84 -6.64 10.94 -5.33
CA ILE A 84 -5.68 11.22 -4.25
C ILE A 84 -6.24 10.78 -2.90
N ALA A 85 -7.55 11.00 -2.67
CA ALA A 85 -8.27 10.62 -1.46
C ALA A 85 -8.21 9.10 -1.19
N TRP A 86 -8.14 8.28 -2.25
CA TRP A 86 -8.03 6.83 -2.15
C TRP A 86 -6.78 6.38 -1.35
N PHE A 87 -5.66 7.11 -1.43
CA PHE A 87 -4.45 6.81 -0.65
C PHE A 87 -4.64 6.99 0.86
N PHE A 88 -5.70 7.68 1.28
CA PHE A 88 -6.04 7.91 2.68
C PHE A 88 -7.27 7.12 3.13
N GLY A 89 -7.86 6.28 2.25
CA GLY A 89 -9.06 5.51 2.56
C GLY A 89 -10.38 6.25 2.38
N GLU A 90 -10.33 7.50 1.93
CA GLU A 90 -11.50 8.34 1.70
C GLU A 90 -12.13 8.10 0.31
N SER A 91 -12.34 6.84 -0.08
CA SER A 91 -12.95 6.46 -1.36
C SER A 91 -14.24 5.67 -1.17
N ASP A 92 -15.15 5.70 -2.14
CA ASP A 92 -16.45 5.00 -2.14
C ASP A 92 -16.36 3.44 -2.08
N THR A 93 -15.16 2.87 -1.93
CA THR A 93 -14.93 1.43 -1.76
C THR A 93 -14.78 1.13 -0.28
N ASP A 94 -15.57 0.20 0.26
CA ASP A 94 -15.55 -0.18 1.68
C ASP A 94 -14.12 -0.46 2.16
N GLU A 95 -13.64 0.29 3.17
CA GLU A 95 -12.29 0.14 3.72
C GLU A 95 -12.00 -1.28 4.25
N SER A 96 -13.04 -2.03 4.62
CA SER A 96 -12.95 -3.43 5.04
C SER A 96 -12.38 -4.33 3.95
N ASP A 97 -12.88 -4.17 2.72
CA ASP A 97 -12.53 -5.02 1.58
C ASP A 97 -11.08 -4.80 1.15
N PHE A 98 -10.61 -3.55 1.27
CA PHE A 98 -9.21 -3.21 1.04
C PHE A 98 -8.30 -3.91 2.05
N ASN A 99 -8.60 -3.80 3.35
CA ASN A 99 -7.73 -4.35 4.39
C ASN A 99 -7.62 -5.87 4.28
N GLU A 100 -8.73 -6.58 4.04
CA GLU A 100 -8.73 -8.02 3.86
C GLU A 100 -7.93 -8.44 2.62
N CYS A 101 -8.21 -7.83 1.46
CA CYS A 101 -7.47 -8.13 0.23
C CYS A 101 -5.98 -7.78 0.35
N PHE A 102 -5.64 -6.69 1.01
CA PHE A 102 -4.25 -6.28 1.22
C PHE A 102 -3.49 -7.26 2.09
N GLN A 103 -4.09 -7.72 3.19
CA GLN A 103 -3.50 -8.75 4.04
C GLN A 103 -3.26 -10.04 3.27
N MET A 104 -4.21 -10.48 2.45
CA MET A 104 -4.05 -11.65 1.59
C MET A 104 -2.89 -11.50 0.61
N LEU A 105 -2.72 -10.32 -0.01
CA LEU A 105 -1.64 -10.04 -0.96
C LEU A 105 -0.26 -9.88 -0.31
N ASN A 106 -0.16 -9.88 1.02
CA ASN A 106 1.14 -9.91 1.68
C ASN A 106 1.78 -11.30 1.65
N ASP A 107 1.02 -12.34 1.32
CA ASP A 107 1.53 -13.69 1.09
C ASP A 107 2.22 -13.83 -0.28
N GLN A 108 3.40 -14.45 -0.28
CA GLN A 108 4.23 -14.60 -1.49
C GLN A 108 3.55 -15.42 -2.59
N TYR A 109 2.80 -16.47 -2.23
CA TYR A 109 2.13 -17.35 -3.19
C TYR A 109 0.90 -16.65 -3.78
N ASN A 110 0.15 -15.91 -2.96
CA ASN A 110 -0.98 -15.10 -3.44
C ASN A 110 -0.53 -14.06 -4.47
N LEU A 111 0.65 -13.44 -4.28
CA LEU A 111 1.22 -12.53 -5.27
C LEU A 111 1.60 -13.21 -6.59
N GLU A 112 2.21 -14.39 -6.53
CA GLU A 112 2.57 -15.13 -7.73
C GLU A 112 1.33 -15.62 -8.50
N ILE A 113 0.30 -16.07 -7.77
CA ILE A 113 -1.00 -16.43 -8.36
C ILE A 113 -1.63 -15.21 -9.04
N LEU A 114 -1.62 -14.03 -8.39
CA LEU A 114 -2.17 -12.81 -8.97
C LEU A 114 -1.44 -12.41 -10.27
N LYS A 115 -0.11 -12.44 -10.27
CA LYS A 115 0.70 -12.14 -11.48
C LYS A 115 0.42 -13.12 -12.61
N ALA A 116 0.36 -14.42 -12.30
CA ALA A 116 0.02 -15.45 -13.27
C ALA A 116 -1.39 -15.25 -13.84
N ALA A 117 -2.37 -14.97 -12.97
CA ALA A 117 -3.75 -14.70 -13.35
C ALA A 117 -3.90 -13.45 -14.22
N HIS A 118 -3.12 -12.39 -13.96
CA HIS A 118 -3.10 -11.17 -14.78
C HIS A 118 -2.62 -11.44 -16.21
N SER A 119 -1.66 -12.35 -16.39
CA SER A 119 -1.12 -12.72 -17.70
C SER A 119 -2.11 -13.55 -18.56
N ILE A 120 -3.18 -14.07 -17.96
CA ILE A 120 -4.21 -14.82 -18.67
C ILE A 120 -5.23 -13.84 -19.27
N GLN A 121 -5.31 -13.71 -20.59
CA GLN A 121 -6.29 -12.80 -21.21
C GLN A 121 -7.72 -13.37 -21.24
N SER A 122 -7.88 -14.69 -21.26
CA SER A 122 -9.19 -15.33 -21.39
C SER A 122 -9.92 -15.45 -20.04
N ASN A 123 -11.07 -14.78 -19.91
CA ASN A 123 -11.93 -14.90 -18.73
C ASN A 123 -12.37 -16.36 -18.47
N LYS A 124 -12.60 -17.16 -19.52
CA LYS A 124 -12.91 -18.59 -19.39
C LYS A 124 -11.76 -19.35 -18.73
N ARG A 125 -10.50 -19.00 -19.03
CA ARG A 125 -9.32 -19.62 -18.40
C ARG A 125 -9.13 -19.15 -16.97
N LYS A 126 -9.34 -17.86 -16.68
CA LYS A 126 -9.35 -17.34 -15.30
C LYS A 126 -10.40 -18.04 -14.44
N ALA A 127 -11.62 -18.22 -14.94
CA ALA A 127 -12.68 -18.93 -14.24
C ALA A 127 -12.31 -20.38 -13.90
N ARG A 128 -11.60 -21.07 -14.82
CA ARG A 128 -11.07 -22.42 -14.54
C ARG A 128 -9.98 -22.41 -13.47
N LEU A 129 -9.08 -21.44 -13.48
CA LEU A 129 -8.05 -21.29 -12.45
C LEU A 129 -8.68 -21.08 -11.07
N VAL A 130 -9.70 -20.20 -10.98
CA VAL A 130 -10.46 -20.00 -9.74
C VAL A 130 -11.09 -21.31 -9.28
N LYS A 131 -11.73 -22.07 -10.18
CA LYS A 131 -12.35 -23.35 -9.81
C LYS A 131 -11.32 -24.36 -9.30
N ILE A 132 -10.14 -24.43 -9.92
CA ILE A 132 -9.05 -25.31 -9.46
C ILE A 132 -8.56 -24.88 -8.07
N ALA A 133 -8.33 -23.58 -7.85
CA ALA A 133 -7.91 -23.07 -6.54
C ALA A 133 -8.94 -23.36 -5.44
N GLN A 134 -10.23 -23.26 -5.75
CA GLN A 134 -11.32 -23.63 -4.82
C GLN A 134 -11.32 -25.13 -4.50
N LEU A 135 -11.06 -26.00 -5.49
CA LEU A 135 -10.99 -27.45 -5.25
C LEU A 135 -9.84 -27.81 -4.31
N PHE A 136 -8.67 -27.20 -4.48
CA PHE A 136 -7.54 -27.40 -3.56
C PHE A 136 -7.81 -26.88 -2.14
N ALA A 137 -8.72 -25.92 -1.96
CA ALA A 137 -9.08 -25.41 -0.64
C ALA A 137 -10.04 -26.34 0.12
N GLU A 138 -10.72 -27.27 -0.57
CA GLU A 138 -11.66 -28.24 0.00
C GLU A 138 -10.98 -29.56 0.40
N GLU A 139 -9.73 -29.80 -0.04
CA GLU A 139 -8.95 -31.00 0.27
C GLU A 139 -7.97 -30.72 1.43
N GLU A 140 -8.29 -31.26 2.61
CA GLU A 140 -7.35 -31.46 3.74
C GLU A 140 -6.69 -32.85 3.67
#